data_AF-A0A5J4PSQ8-F1
#
_entry.id   AF-A0A5J4PSQ8-F1
#
_cell.length_a   1.000
_cell.length_b   1.000
_cell.length_c   1.000
_cell.angle_alpha   90.00
_cell.angle_beta   90.00
_cell.angle_gamma   90.00
#
_symmetry.space_group_name_H-M   'P 1'
#
loop_
_entity.id
_entity.type
_entity.pdbx_description
1 polymer ?
#
loop_
_entity_poly.entity_id
_entity_poly.type
_entity_poly.pdbx_seq_one_letter_code
_entity_poly.pdbx_strand_id
1 'polypeptide(L)'
;SYNNKRKSFLAYYPYMSVVNGNFISPINIKDQREHDLSKVDLLYAVTSGDESLDNAIVPLTFKHQLSKLVLNISDRYYDNMEVKATGFYTKANFSLVDRSITERAGESDEIDVKVGVHGLRIEMLVIPQRVSNGFISFNLVGNEAKWNIVNKDFEAGKKYEYSLHIDFPKVDVSGELISDWGKGEEYLVDTEPDTEIDIINNLLVKIAGNTYLIGSPQGVGLPNEWPQHKAGIGTFWITPYEITNEQYVSFLNARRAVAPPMLNDSILLIDGAGEILFNASIAKWYSKEGRESYPITNVTWYGAREFARWLGGDLPTEREWEAACRVEDMEGKSLFSFDNSKNDELDYVNCKEKAKSGTMPVKSLKPTKYGLY
;
A
#
# COMPACT_ATOMS: atom_id res chain seq x y z
N SER A 1 3.17 48.63 -2.69
CA SER A 1 3.88 47.40 -3.08
C SER A 1 4.07 46.50 -1.85
N TYR A 2 3.16 45.56 -1.59
CA TYR A 2 3.20 44.73 -0.36
C TYR A 2 3.14 43.20 -0.59
N ASN A 3 3.18 42.72 -1.85
CA ASN A 3 2.99 41.29 -2.16
C ASN A 3 4.26 40.49 -2.50
N ASN A 4 5.46 41.06 -2.37
CA ASN A 4 6.70 40.39 -2.80
C ASN A 4 7.46 39.65 -1.68
N LYS A 5 6.75 39.14 -0.66
CA LYS A 5 7.39 38.37 0.42
C LYS A 5 7.42 36.88 0.04
N ARG A 6 8.60 36.39 -0.32
CA ARG A 6 8.88 34.96 -0.50
C ARG A 6 8.47 34.18 0.76
N LYS A 7 7.98 32.96 0.57
CA LYS A 7 7.47 32.10 1.66
C LYS A 7 8.14 30.74 1.61
N SER A 8 8.29 30.15 2.79
CA SER A 8 8.60 28.73 2.95
C SER A 8 7.31 27.98 3.29
N PHE A 9 7.08 26.86 2.63
CA PHE A 9 6.03 25.92 2.99
C PHE A 9 6.66 24.70 3.66
N LEU A 10 5.95 24.17 4.66
CA LEU A 10 6.28 22.93 5.34
C LEU A 10 5.06 22.02 5.32
N ALA A 11 5.29 20.72 5.18
CA ALA A 11 4.24 19.71 5.26
C ALA A 11 4.78 18.47 5.96
N TYR A 12 3.89 17.72 6.60
CA TYR A 12 4.22 16.47 7.25
C TYR A 12 3.05 15.48 7.12
N TYR A 13 3.35 14.19 7.28
CA TYR A 13 2.37 13.10 7.26
C TYR A 13 2.77 12.06 8.31
N PRO A 14 1.82 11.36 8.96
CA PRO A 14 0.37 11.58 8.88
C PRO A 14 -0.06 12.89 9.56
N TYR A 15 -1.14 13.48 9.06
CA TYR A 15 -1.73 14.66 9.69
C TYR A 15 -2.24 14.32 11.08
N MET A 16 -1.96 15.20 12.05
CA MET A 16 -2.42 15.06 13.42
C MET A 16 -3.07 16.37 13.86
N SER A 17 -4.28 16.30 14.39
CA SER A 17 -4.98 17.46 14.97
C SER A 17 -4.34 17.98 16.27
N VAL A 18 -3.39 17.23 16.83
CA VAL A 18 -2.80 17.44 18.15
C VAL A 18 -1.48 18.23 18.12
N VAL A 19 -1.09 18.77 16.96
CA VAL A 19 0.11 19.62 16.87
C VAL A 19 -0.11 20.84 17.75
N ASN A 20 0.66 20.93 18.83
CA ASN A 20 0.53 21.99 19.81
C ASN A 20 0.99 23.35 19.22
N GLY A 21 0.79 24.44 19.96
CA GLY A 21 1.21 25.79 19.53
C GLY A 21 2.72 25.93 19.25
N ASN A 22 3.53 24.93 19.62
CA ASN A 22 4.97 24.87 19.36
C ASN A 22 5.34 23.99 18.15
N PHE A 23 4.36 23.53 17.36
CA PHE A 23 4.55 22.72 16.17
C PHE A 23 5.27 21.39 16.41
N ILE A 24 4.91 20.71 17.51
CA ILE A 24 5.45 19.39 17.86
C ILE A 24 4.46 18.29 17.44
N SER A 25 4.96 17.30 16.71
CA SER A 25 4.24 16.08 16.34
C SER A 25 4.70 14.92 17.23
N PRO A 26 3.80 14.30 18.00
CA PRO A 26 4.15 13.16 18.83
C PRO A 26 4.38 11.91 17.96
N ILE A 27 5.42 11.13 18.28
CA ILE A 27 5.72 9.85 17.66
C ILE A 27 5.36 8.74 18.65
N ASN A 28 4.63 7.73 18.18
CA ASN A 28 4.39 6.50 18.93
C ASN A 28 4.42 5.31 17.98
N ILE A 29 5.44 4.47 18.12
CA ILE A 29 5.68 3.30 17.26
C ILE A 29 5.46 1.97 18.01
N LYS A 30 4.77 2.00 19.14
CA LYS A 30 4.59 0.82 20.01
C LYS A 30 3.78 -0.30 19.35
N ASP A 31 2.72 0.04 18.61
CA ASP A 31 1.89 -0.95 17.92
C ASP A 31 2.07 -0.81 16.41
N GLN A 32 2.68 -1.81 15.80
CA GLN A 32 2.91 -1.88 14.36
C GLN A 32 2.31 -3.15 13.74
N ARG A 33 1.45 -3.87 14.47
CA ARG A 33 0.84 -5.13 13.99
C ARG A 33 -0.12 -4.92 12.83
N GLU A 34 -0.73 -3.74 12.75
CA GLU A 34 -1.62 -3.44 11.64
C GLU A 34 -0.84 -3.49 10.33
N HIS A 35 -1.45 -4.02 9.27
CA HIS A 35 -0.82 -4.22 7.97
C HIS A 35 -0.31 -2.92 7.31
N ASP A 36 -0.62 -1.75 7.88
CA ASP A 36 -0.34 -0.43 7.36
C ASP A 36 0.58 0.39 8.29
N LEU A 37 1.89 0.30 8.04
CA LEU A 37 2.91 1.08 8.73
C LEU A 37 2.83 2.59 8.42
N SER A 38 2.07 3.01 7.39
CA SER A 38 1.97 4.44 7.03
C SER A 38 1.35 5.28 8.14
N LYS A 39 0.54 4.66 9.03
CA LYS A 39 -0.08 5.33 10.19
C LYS A 39 0.95 5.82 11.22
N VAL A 40 2.14 5.24 11.22
CA VAL A 40 3.22 5.59 12.15
C VAL A 40 4.48 6.09 11.42
N ASP A 41 4.52 6.03 10.08
CA ASP A 41 5.60 6.53 9.25
C ASP A 41 5.55 8.06 9.13
N LEU A 42 6.43 8.73 9.89
CA LEU A 42 6.53 10.17 9.87
C LEU A 42 7.31 10.65 8.65
N LEU A 43 6.61 11.33 7.73
CA LEU A 43 7.18 12.01 6.59
C LEU A 43 7.22 13.53 6.82
N TYR A 44 8.27 14.19 6.33
CA TYR A 44 8.39 15.65 6.39
C TYR A 44 8.95 16.22 5.09
N ALA A 45 8.39 17.35 4.66
CA ALA A 45 8.80 18.11 3.48
C ALA A 45 8.87 19.61 3.80
N VAL A 46 9.83 20.28 3.19
CA VAL A 46 10.01 21.74 3.30
C VAL A 46 10.54 22.29 1.99
N THR A 47 10.06 23.46 1.60
CA THR A 47 10.55 24.15 0.41
C THR A 47 11.91 24.80 0.64
N SER A 48 12.59 25.17 -0.45
CA SER A 48 13.87 25.91 -0.42
C SER A 48 13.79 27.28 0.28
N GLY A 49 12.58 27.85 0.40
CA GLY A 49 12.30 29.11 1.08
C GLY A 49 12.27 30.34 0.17
N ASP A 50 12.33 30.13 -1.13
CA ASP A 50 12.31 31.18 -2.15
C ASP A 50 11.06 31.17 -3.04
N GLU A 51 9.99 30.49 -2.60
CA GLU A 51 8.78 30.31 -3.41
C GLU A 51 8.06 31.65 -3.64
N SER A 52 7.78 31.94 -4.92
CA SER A 52 6.95 33.09 -5.32
C SER A 52 5.47 32.75 -5.14
N LEU A 53 4.70 33.69 -4.60
CA LEU A 53 3.24 33.57 -4.48
C LEU A 53 2.51 33.64 -5.83
N ASP A 54 3.22 34.00 -6.91
CA ASP A 54 2.67 34.03 -8.26
C ASP A 54 2.58 32.62 -8.89
N ASN A 55 3.34 31.65 -8.35
CA ASN A 55 3.25 30.24 -8.74
C ASN A 55 2.32 29.49 -7.77
N ALA A 56 1.17 29.02 -8.26
CA ALA A 56 0.20 28.28 -7.46
C ALA A 56 0.64 26.83 -7.12
N ILE A 57 1.82 26.40 -7.55
CA ILE A 57 2.34 25.05 -7.37
C ILE A 57 3.58 25.10 -6.49
N VAL A 58 3.54 24.40 -5.36
CA VAL A 58 4.65 24.27 -4.43
C VAL A 58 5.08 22.80 -4.40
N PRO A 59 6.16 22.41 -5.10
CA PRO A 59 6.63 21.04 -5.10
C PRO A 59 7.19 20.69 -3.71
N LEU A 60 6.73 19.57 -3.15
CA LEU A 60 7.18 19.05 -1.86
C LEU A 60 7.82 17.69 -2.06
N THR A 61 9.06 17.53 -1.59
CA THR A 61 9.75 16.25 -1.54
C THR A 61 9.75 15.76 -0.10
N PHE A 62 8.93 14.75 0.17
CA PHE A 62 8.86 14.14 1.49
C PHE A 62 10.06 13.24 1.75
N LYS A 63 10.51 13.23 3.01
CA LYS A 63 11.54 12.34 3.52
C LYS A 63 11.04 11.63 4.77
N HIS A 64 11.33 10.34 4.87
CA HIS A 64 11.12 9.59 6.10
C HIS A 64 11.97 10.17 7.23
N GLN A 65 11.33 10.41 8.38
CA GLN A 65 11.99 10.89 9.60
C GLN A 65 12.33 9.75 10.55
N LEU A 66 11.78 8.55 10.31
CA LEU A 66 12.09 7.32 11.02
C LEU A 66 13.12 6.47 10.25
N SER A 67 13.57 5.38 10.86
CA SER A 67 14.35 4.33 10.19
C SER A 67 13.45 3.12 9.93
N LYS A 68 13.72 2.37 8.86
CA LYS A 68 13.04 1.09 8.57
C LYS A 68 13.99 -0.08 8.79
N LEU A 69 13.54 -1.08 9.53
CA LEU A 69 14.21 -2.36 9.71
C LEU A 69 13.39 -3.44 8.99
N VAL A 70 14.05 -4.20 8.12
CA VAL A 70 13.47 -5.30 7.35
C VAL A 70 14.25 -6.57 7.63
N LEU A 71 13.55 -7.62 8.04
CA LEU A 71 14.12 -8.94 8.24
C LEU A 71 13.48 -9.89 7.23
N ASN A 72 14.30 -10.53 6.42
CA ASN A 72 13.87 -11.47 5.40
C ASN A 72 14.27 -12.89 5.83
N ILE A 73 13.33 -13.83 5.78
CA ILE A 73 13.49 -15.24 6.12
C ILE A 73 13.13 -16.02 4.85
N SER A 74 13.95 -16.99 4.47
CA SER A 74 13.81 -17.66 3.15
C SER A 74 13.92 -19.19 3.20
N ASP A 75 13.96 -19.78 4.39
CA ASP A 75 14.19 -21.21 4.58
C ASP A 75 12.89 -22.02 4.65
N ARG A 76 11.84 -21.50 5.33
CA ARG A 76 10.51 -22.12 5.44
C ARG A 76 9.45 -21.11 5.89
N TYR A 77 8.18 -21.53 5.87
CA TYR A 77 7.07 -20.70 6.35
C TYR A 77 6.93 -20.73 7.88
N TYR A 78 6.67 -19.56 8.45
CA TYR A 78 6.48 -19.29 9.87
C TYR A 78 5.10 -18.63 10.10
N ASP A 79 4.04 -19.24 9.57
CA ASP A 79 2.67 -18.78 9.77
C ASP A 79 2.34 -18.64 11.26
N ASN A 80 1.66 -17.54 11.61
CA ASN A 80 1.30 -17.19 12.99
C ASN A 80 2.49 -16.93 13.94
N MET A 81 3.68 -16.65 13.40
CA MET A 81 4.79 -16.18 14.20
C MET A 81 4.50 -14.77 14.74
N GLU A 82 4.60 -14.62 16.06
CA GLU A 82 4.55 -13.32 16.71
C GLU A 82 5.98 -12.77 16.84
N VAL A 83 6.16 -11.50 16.49
CA VAL A 83 7.47 -10.84 16.59
C VAL A 83 7.34 -9.59 17.44
N LYS A 84 8.24 -9.45 18.40
CA LYS A 84 8.31 -8.30 19.30
C LYS A 84 9.72 -7.75 19.36
N ALA A 85 9.85 -6.44 19.56
CA ALA A 85 11.13 -5.80 19.78
C ALA A 85 11.18 -5.09 21.15
N THR A 86 12.33 -5.16 21.81
CA THR A 86 12.55 -4.60 23.15
C THR A 86 13.90 -3.91 23.22
N GLY A 87 14.03 -2.87 24.06
CA GLY A 87 15.25 -2.06 24.17
C GLY A 87 15.33 -0.94 23.12
N PHE A 88 14.17 -0.52 22.61
CA PHE A 88 14.02 0.59 21.67
C PHE A 88 13.09 1.63 22.26
N TYR A 89 13.40 2.92 22.10
CA TYR A 89 12.43 3.97 22.37
C TYR A 89 11.20 3.81 21.48
N THR A 90 10.01 3.78 22.08
CA THR A 90 8.72 3.64 21.39
C THR A 90 8.00 4.96 21.21
N LYS A 91 8.41 6.00 21.95
CA LYS A 91 7.82 7.33 21.91
C LYS A 91 8.90 8.40 21.77
N ALA A 92 8.58 9.48 21.08
CA ALA A 92 9.40 10.68 21.01
C ALA A 92 8.55 11.86 20.52
N ASN A 93 9.17 13.04 20.44
CA ASN A 93 8.57 14.23 19.85
C ASN A 93 9.38 14.67 18.63
N PHE A 94 8.69 14.96 17.52
CA PHE A 94 9.28 15.57 16.33
C PHE A 94 8.90 17.03 16.23
N SER A 95 9.90 17.91 16.13
CA SER A 95 9.69 19.34 15.92
C SER A 95 9.56 19.65 14.43
N LEU A 96 8.41 20.18 14.00
CA LEU A 96 8.20 20.59 12.61
C LEU A 96 9.03 21.85 12.23
N VAL A 97 9.57 22.55 13.23
CA VAL A 97 10.34 23.79 13.07
C VAL A 97 11.81 23.47 12.76
N ASP A 98 12.46 22.68 13.61
CA ASP A 98 13.90 22.40 13.52
C ASP A 98 14.22 20.96 13.09
N ARG A 99 13.20 20.10 12.93
CA ARG A 99 13.29 18.71 12.47
C ARG A 99 14.01 17.79 13.44
N SER A 100 14.14 18.20 14.70
CA SER A 100 14.75 17.38 15.73
C SER A 100 13.77 16.35 16.30
N ILE A 101 14.30 15.19 16.67
CA ILE A 101 13.62 14.18 17.49
C ILE A 101 14.15 14.28 18.91
N THR A 102 13.28 14.58 19.86
CA THR A 102 13.59 14.81 21.28
C THR A 102 12.66 14.01 22.20
N GLU A 103 12.91 14.06 23.51
CA GLU A 103 12.04 13.46 24.53
C GLU A 103 11.73 11.97 24.29
N ARG A 104 12.75 11.21 23.89
CA ARG A 104 12.63 9.77 23.66
C ARG A 104 12.25 9.05 24.96
N ALA A 105 11.28 8.15 24.89
CA ALA A 105 10.76 7.41 26.02
C ALA A 105 10.27 6.01 25.62
N GLY A 106 9.95 5.18 26.61
CA GLY A 106 9.38 3.85 26.40
C GLY A 106 10.41 2.77 26.02
N GLU A 107 11.69 2.92 26.39
CA GLU A 107 12.74 1.93 26.09
C GLU A 107 12.46 0.52 26.64
N SER A 108 11.70 0.45 27.73
CA SER A 108 11.23 -0.79 28.36
C SER A 108 9.91 -1.32 27.79
N ASP A 109 9.24 -0.58 26.89
CA ASP A 109 8.05 -1.08 26.22
C ASP A 109 8.43 -2.14 25.19
N GLU A 110 7.51 -3.08 24.95
CA GLU A 110 7.57 -3.96 23.78
C GLU A 110 6.93 -3.26 22.59
N ILE A 111 7.58 -3.34 21.43
CA ILE A 111 7.01 -2.99 20.14
C ILE A 111 6.41 -4.26 19.56
N ASP A 112 5.11 -4.25 19.26
CA ASP A 112 4.50 -5.31 18.49
C ASP A 112 4.81 -5.09 17.00
N VAL A 113 5.48 -6.04 16.35
CA VAL A 113 6.08 -5.87 15.00
C VAL A 113 5.18 -6.43 13.90
N LYS A 114 5.18 -5.78 12.72
CA LYS A 114 4.50 -6.30 11.52
C LYS A 114 5.22 -7.53 11.00
N VAL A 115 4.47 -8.63 10.92
CA VAL A 115 4.91 -9.87 10.28
C VAL A 115 4.12 -10.03 8.98
N GLY A 116 4.85 -10.16 7.88
CA GLY A 116 4.29 -10.37 6.54
C GLY A 116 3.76 -11.79 6.36
N VAL A 117 3.20 -12.04 5.18
CA VAL A 117 2.63 -13.35 4.81
C VAL A 117 3.68 -14.46 5.01
N HIS A 118 3.24 -15.60 5.54
CA HIS A 118 4.10 -16.75 5.85
C HIS A 118 5.27 -16.48 6.80
N GLY A 119 5.28 -15.32 7.48
CA GLY A 119 6.37 -14.94 8.38
C GLY A 119 7.71 -14.70 7.67
N LEU A 120 7.73 -14.58 6.34
CA LEU A 120 8.96 -14.49 5.56
C LEU A 120 9.57 -13.09 5.53
N ARG A 121 8.75 -12.06 5.74
CA ARG A 121 9.19 -10.66 5.74
C ARG A 121 8.65 -9.96 6.96
N ILE A 122 9.54 -9.41 7.77
CA ILE A 122 9.20 -8.67 8.98
C ILE A 122 9.63 -7.24 8.78
N GLU A 123 8.74 -6.29 9.07
CA GLU A 123 9.00 -4.87 8.88
C GLU A 123 8.72 -4.12 10.18
N MET A 124 9.66 -3.27 10.57
CA MET A 124 9.56 -2.45 11.77
C MET A 124 10.05 -1.03 11.48
N LEU A 125 9.29 -0.03 11.90
CA LEU A 125 9.77 1.33 12.00
C LEU A 125 10.46 1.56 13.34
N VAL A 126 11.55 2.30 13.31
CA VAL A 126 12.40 2.57 14.46
C VAL A 126 12.59 4.07 14.60
N ILE A 127 12.42 4.59 15.82
CA ILE A 127 12.81 5.96 16.13
C ILE A 127 14.34 6.05 16.01
N PRO A 128 14.90 7.00 15.24
CA PRO A 128 16.35 7.15 15.10
C PRO A 128 17.04 7.27 16.46
N GLN A 129 17.91 6.32 16.77
CA GLN A 129 18.51 6.14 18.09
C GLN A 129 19.75 5.23 18.00
N ARG A 130 20.58 5.29 19.06
CA ARG A 130 21.58 4.27 19.33
C ARG A 130 20.98 3.21 20.25
N VAL A 131 20.89 1.99 19.78
CA VAL A 131 20.45 0.83 20.57
C VAL A 131 21.68 0.23 21.25
N SER A 132 21.76 0.37 22.57
CA SER A 132 22.89 -0.16 23.34
C SER A 132 22.75 -1.66 23.57
N ASN A 133 21.55 -2.11 23.97
CA ASN A 133 21.24 -3.51 24.23
C ASN A 133 19.73 -3.76 24.02
N GLY A 134 19.34 -4.04 22.79
CA GLY A 134 17.98 -4.42 22.42
C GLY A 134 17.93 -5.84 21.86
N PHE A 135 16.73 -6.36 21.65
CA PHE A 135 16.55 -7.63 20.97
C PHE A 135 15.21 -7.68 20.24
N ILE A 136 15.14 -8.56 19.24
CA ILE A 136 13.91 -8.96 18.58
C ILE A 136 13.64 -10.41 18.95
N SER A 137 12.48 -10.66 19.55
CA SER A 137 12.00 -12.00 19.84
C SER A 137 11.04 -12.48 18.76
N PHE A 138 11.23 -13.72 18.35
CA PHE A 138 10.38 -14.47 17.43
C PHE A 138 9.72 -15.55 18.27
N ASN A 139 8.38 -15.62 18.28
CA ASN A 139 7.64 -16.64 18.99
C ASN A 139 6.76 -17.41 18.01
N LEU A 140 6.99 -18.72 17.92
CA LEU A 140 6.15 -19.61 17.13
C LEU A 140 5.57 -20.68 18.04
N VAL A 141 4.27 -20.54 18.37
CA VAL A 141 3.50 -21.50 19.19
C VAL A 141 4.21 -21.80 20.52
N GLY A 142 4.75 -20.76 21.17
CA GLY A 142 5.42 -20.87 22.47
C GLY A 142 6.92 -21.21 22.42
N ASN A 143 7.48 -21.51 21.24
CA ASN A 143 8.93 -21.60 21.07
C ASN A 143 9.49 -20.21 20.75
N GLU A 144 10.45 -19.75 21.56
CA GLU A 144 11.03 -18.42 21.42
C GLU A 144 12.48 -18.48 20.91
N ALA A 145 12.80 -17.63 19.93
CA ALA A 145 14.16 -17.33 19.50
C ALA A 145 14.41 -15.82 19.66
N LYS A 146 15.66 -15.41 19.93
CA LYS A 146 16.01 -14.00 20.14
C LYS A 146 17.23 -13.59 19.33
N TRP A 147 17.08 -12.52 18.57
CA TRP A 147 18.21 -11.84 17.95
C TRP A 147 18.58 -10.61 18.77
N ASN A 148 19.79 -10.61 19.33
CA ASN A 148 20.30 -9.48 20.09
C ASN A 148 20.89 -8.41 19.16
N ILE A 149 20.52 -7.16 19.40
CA ILE A 149 20.99 -5.97 18.68
C ILE A 149 21.76 -5.13 19.69
N VAL A 150 23.08 -5.08 19.53
CA VAL A 150 24.00 -4.46 20.49
C VAL A 150 24.80 -3.38 19.78
N ASN A 151 24.88 -2.20 20.39
CA ASN A 151 25.67 -1.06 19.88
C ASN A 151 25.37 -0.66 18.43
N LYS A 152 24.08 -0.68 18.02
CA LYS A 152 23.66 -0.36 16.66
C LYS A 152 23.05 1.05 16.57
N ASP A 153 23.47 1.83 15.58
CA ASP A 153 22.85 3.13 15.28
C ASP A 153 21.80 2.96 14.17
N PHE A 154 20.61 3.51 14.43
CA PHE A 154 19.53 3.67 13.45
C PHE A 154 19.37 5.15 13.11
N GLU A 155 19.57 5.48 11.83
CA GLU A 155 19.56 6.85 11.32
C GLU A 155 18.26 7.18 10.59
N ALA A 156 17.81 8.43 10.71
CA ALA A 156 16.60 8.90 10.05
C ALA A 156 16.69 8.74 8.52
N GLY A 157 15.63 8.21 7.90
CA GLY A 157 15.55 8.03 6.46
C GLY A 157 16.44 6.92 5.91
N LYS A 158 16.93 6.01 6.76
CA LYS A 158 17.66 4.80 6.35
C LYS A 158 16.80 3.55 6.46
N LYS A 159 17.03 2.60 5.55
CA LYS A 159 16.49 1.25 5.59
C LYS A 159 17.63 0.27 5.88
N TYR A 160 17.41 -0.62 6.83
CA TYR A 160 18.34 -1.66 7.27
C TYR A 160 17.71 -3.01 6.95
N GLU A 161 18.34 -3.79 6.09
CA GLU A 161 17.85 -5.10 5.68
C GLU A 161 18.80 -6.21 6.11
N TYR A 162 18.22 -7.28 6.66
CA TYR A 162 18.94 -8.47 7.15
C TYR A 162 18.26 -9.73 6.62
N SER A 163 19.05 -10.79 6.43
CA SER A 163 18.58 -12.13 6.12
C SER A 163 18.72 -13.03 7.34
N LEU A 164 17.66 -13.75 7.69
CA LEU A 164 17.55 -14.54 8.90
C LEU A 164 17.33 -16.02 8.56
N HIS A 165 17.92 -16.88 9.38
CA HIS A 165 17.60 -18.30 9.46
C HIS A 165 17.18 -18.61 10.90
N ILE A 166 15.99 -19.18 11.10
CA ILE A 166 15.44 -19.40 12.45
C ILE A 166 15.29 -20.90 12.72
N ASP A 167 16.22 -21.43 13.51
CA ASP A 167 16.17 -22.78 14.06
C ASP A 167 15.94 -22.72 15.57
N PHE A 168 14.67 -22.58 15.96
CA PHE A 168 14.27 -22.36 17.35
C PHE A 168 15.01 -23.28 18.34
N PRO A 169 15.61 -22.74 19.43
CA PRO A 169 15.50 -21.37 19.94
C PRO A 169 16.56 -20.39 19.37
N LYS A 170 17.28 -20.77 18.33
CA LYS A 170 18.35 -19.97 17.73
C LYS A 170 17.85 -19.17 16.54
N VAL A 171 18.50 -18.05 16.31
CA VAL A 171 18.36 -17.25 15.11
C VAL A 171 19.76 -16.86 14.65
N ASP A 172 20.06 -17.20 13.40
CA ASP A 172 21.27 -16.81 12.72
C ASP A 172 20.93 -15.63 11.80
N VAL A 173 21.71 -14.56 11.94
CA VAL A 173 21.52 -13.33 11.17
C VAL A 173 22.71 -13.15 10.24
N SER A 174 22.41 -12.93 8.97
CA SER A 174 23.39 -12.78 7.90
C SER A 174 22.99 -11.66 6.96
N GLY A 175 23.97 -11.04 6.30
CA GLY A 175 23.73 -9.87 5.46
C GLY A 175 23.33 -8.64 6.27
N GLU A 176 23.96 -7.50 5.96
CA GLU A 176 23.50 -6.20 6.41
C GLU A 176 23.57 -5.27 5.22
N LEU A 177 22.41 -4.84 4.73
CA LEU A 177 22.31 -3.83 3.69
C LEU A 177 21.69 -2.58 4.28
N ILE A 178 22.40 -1.46 4.15
CA ILE A 178 21.93 -0.14 4.59
C ILE A 178 21.77 0.74 3.37
N SER A 179 20.55 1.21 3.12
CA SER A 179 20.24 2.08 1.98
C SER A 179 19.51 3.34 2.43
N ASP A 180 19.49 4.35 1.55
CA ASP A 180 18.54 5.45 1.70
C ASP A 180 17.11 4.89 1.55
N TRP A 181 16.22 5.25 2.46
CA TRP A 181 14.81 4.85 2.41
C TRP A 181 14.06 5.81 1.49
N GLY A 182 13.46 5.27 0.42
CA GLY A 182 12.69 6.03 -0.57
C GLY A 182 13.51 6.66 -1.71
N LYS A 183 14.82 6.35 -1.83
CA LYS A 183 15.67 6.74 -2.97
C LYS A 183 16.17 5.52 -3.72
N GLY A 184 15.92 5.46 -5.03
CA GLY A 184 16.46 4.39 -5.88
C GLY A 184 15.85 3.01 -5.64
N GLU A 185 14.67 2.93 -5.01
CA GLU A 185 13.89 1.70 -4.98
C GLU A 185 13.26 1.48 -6.36
N GLU A 186 14.07 1.01 -7.32
CA GLU A 186 13.56 -0.05 -8.19
C GLU A 186 13.32 -1.23 -7.27
N TYR A 187 12.05 -1.57 -7.05
CA TYR A 187 11.71 -2.81 -6.38
C TYR A 187 12.34 -3.94 -7.19
N LEU A 188 13.43 -4.53 -6.69
CA LEU A 188 13.80 -5.88 -7.08
C LEU A 188 12.65 -6.75 -6.57
N VAL A 189 11.74 -7.06 -7.49
CA VAL A 189 10.74 -8.11 -7.34
C VAL A 189 11.53 -9.34 -6.93
N ASP A 190 11.17 -9.92 -5.79
CA ASP A 190 11.68 -11.19 -5.34
C ASP A 190 11.43 -12.21 -6.46
N THR A 191 12.50 -12.69 -7.11
CA THR A 191 12.42 -13.55 -8.30
C THR A 191 12.36 -15.04 -7.98
N GLU A 192 12.09 -15.43 -6.73
CA GLU A 192 11.72 -16.82 -6.42
C GLU A 192 10.19 -16.99 -6.51
N PRO A 193 9.69 -17.89 -7.38
CA PRO A 193 8.34 -17.77 -7.92
C PRO A 193 7.31 -18.49 -7.04
N ASP A 194 6.42 -17.72 -6.42
CA ASP A 194 5.05 -18.19 -6.20
C ASP A 194 4.32 -18.13 -7.55
N THR A 195 4.32 -19.26 -8.27
CA THR A 195 3.82 -19.41 -9.65
C THR A 195 2.38 -18.93 -9.91
N GLU A 196 1.58 -18.66 -8.87
CA GLU A 196 0.23 -18.10 -8.99
C GLU A 196 0.17 -16.56 -8.87
N ILE A 197 1.10 -15.93 -8.15
CA ILE A 197 1.13 -14.47 -7.93
C ILE A 197 1.85 -13.74 -9.08
N ASP A 198 2.81 -14.42 -9.72
CA ASP A 198 3.63 -13.88 -10.80
C ASP A 198 2.83 -13.59 -12.10
N ILE A 199 1.66 -14.22 -12.26
CA ILE A 199 0.72 -13.89 -13.34
C ILE A 199 0.17 -12.48 -13.15
N ILE A 200 -0.05 -12.00 -11.93
CA ILE A 200 -0.66 -10.69 -11.65
C ILE A 200 0.39 -9.58 -11.65
N ASN A 201 1.58 -9.84 -11.11
CA ASN A 201 2.64 -8.83 -10.99
C ASN A 201 3.30 -8.48 -12.34
N ASN A 202 3.40 -9.43 -13.29
CA ASN A 202 3.86 -9.16 -14.66
C ASN A 202 2.80 -8.51 -15.56
N LEU A 203 1.62 -8.17 -15.02
CA LEU A 203 0.50 -7.60 -15.78
C LEU A 203 0.19 -6.14 -15.43
N LEU A 204 0.80 -5.54 -14.40
CA LEU A 204 0.43 -4.18 -14.01
C LEU A 204 0.81 -3.14 -15.08
N VAL A 205 -0.13 -2.24 -15.37
CA VAL A 205 0.04 -1.13 -16.29
C VAL A 205 0.54 0.09 -15.51
N LYS A 206 1.67 0.65 -15.95
CA LYS A 206 2.22 1.88 -15.38
C LYS A 206 1.47 3.10 -15.90
N ILE A 207 0.94 3.91 -15.00
CA ILE A 207 0.37 5.22 -15.31
C ILE A 207 1.35 6.29 -14.84
N ALA A 208 1.86 7.08 -15.77
CA ALA A 208 2.82 8.14 -15.47
C ALA A 208 2.17 9.27 -14.65
N GLY A 209 2.87 9.72 -13.61
CA GLY A 209 2.41 10.83 -12.79
C GLY A 209 2.36 12.13 -13.58
N ASN A 210 1.28 12.89 -13.42
CA ASN A 210 1.07 14.18 -14.07
C ASN A 210 -0.02 15.00 -13.37
N THR A 211 -0.28 16.21 -13.85
CA THR A 211 -1.49 16.97 -13.53
C THR A 211 -2.58 16.60 -14.52
N TYR A 212 -3.66 16.01 -14.02
CA TYR A 212 -4.82 15.62 -14.82
C TYR A 212 -5.98 16.57 -14.54
N LEU A 213 -6.79 16.82 -15.57
CA LEU A 213 -8.08 17.48 -15.41
C LEU A 213 -9.15 16.42 -15.13
N ILE A 214 -9.62 16.36 -13.89
CA ILE A 214 -10.45 15.27 -13.35
C ILE A 214 -11.85 15.77 -12.97
N GLY A 215 -12.84 14.88 -12.91
CA GLY A 215 -14.26 15.21 -12.85
C GLY A 215 -14.88 15.53 -14.21
N SER A 216 -16.20 15.71 -14.23
CA SER A 216 -16.97 15.98 -15.44
C SER A 216 -17.17 17.48 -15.68
N PRO A 217 -17.19 17.93 -16.95
CA PRO A 217 -17.59 19.29 -17.30
C PRO A 217 -18.98 19.62 -16.76
N GLN A 218 -19.21 20.89 -16.43
CA GLN A 218 -20.51 21.34 -15.93
C GLN A 218 -21.62 21.00 -16.94
N GLY A 219 -22.68 20.33 -16.47
CA GLY A 219 -23.79 19.88 -17.32
C GLY A 219 -23.61 18.47 -17.92
N VAL A 220 -22.48 17.80 -17.70
CA VAL A 220 -22.19 16.44 -18.21
C VAL A 220 -22.02 15.46 -17.05
N GLY A 221 -22.75 14.35 -17.02
CA GLY A 221 -22.65 13.37 -15.92
C GLY A 221 -23.52 13.72 -14.70
N LEU A 222 -23.24 13.08 -13.57
CA LEU A 222 -24.01 13.25 -12.32
C LEU A 222 -23.56 14.49 -11.52
N PRO A 223 -24.43 15.09 -10.67
CA PRO A 223 -24.07 16.30 -9.92
C PRO A 223 -22.84 16.15 -8.99
N ASN A 224 -22.57 14.94 -8.51
CA ASN A 224 -21.41 14.64 -7.67
C ASN A 224 -20.11 14.44 -8.47
N GLU A 225 -20.17 14.48 -9.80
CA GLU A 225 -19.00 14.41 -10.69
C GLU A 225 -18.49 15.82 -11.08
N TRP A 226 -19.15 16.88 -10.61
CA TRP A 226 -18.76 18.28 -10.83
C TRP A 226 -18.10 18.91 -9.59
N PRO A 227 -17.27 19.95 -9.76
CA PRO A 227 -16.76 20.50 -11.01
C PRO A 227 -15.47 19.82 -11.47
N GLN A 228 -15.21 19.93 -12.77
CA GLN A 228 -13.91 19.56 -13.31
C GLN A 228 -12.79 20.43 -12.70
N HIS A 229 -11.71 19.81 -12.25
CA HIS A 229 -10.60 20.50 -11.59
C HIS A 229 -9.26 19.80 -11.84
N LYS A 230 -8.16 20.54 -11.73
CA LYS A 230 -6.82 19.98 -11.87
C LYS A 230 -6.41 19.25 -10.60
N ALA A 231 -5.89 18.03 -10.71
CA ALA A 231 -5.23 17.37 -9.60
C ALA A 231 -3.91 16.71 -10.04
N GLY A 232 -2.90 16.85 -9.18
CA GLY A 232 -1.61 16.17 -9.34
C GLY A 232 -1.70 14.74 -8.84
N ILE A 233 -1.26 13.80 -9.68
CA ILE A 233 -1.28 12.37 -9.39
C ILE A 233 0.14 11.84 -9.58
N GLY A 234 0.60 11.04 -8.62
CA GLY A 234 1.90 10.36 -8.70
C GLY A 234 1.93 9.30 -9.79
N THR A 235 3.11 8.75 -10.07
CA THR A 235 3.18 7.55 -10.91
C THR A 235 2.67 6.37 -10.10
N PHE A 236 1.79 5.55 -10.67
CA PHE A 236 1.26 4.36 -10.02
C PHE A 236 1.13 3.21 -11.03
N TRP A 237 0.85 2.02 -10.52
CA TRP A 237 0.62 0.81 -11.29
C TRP A 237 -0.77 0.28 -10.98
N ILE A 238 -1.49 -0.18 -11.99
CA ILE A 238 -2.87 -0.66 -11.85
C ILE A 238 -3.07 -1.95 -12.66
N THR A 239 -3.98 -2.81 -12.22
CA THR A 239 -4.32 -4.02 -12.98
C THR A 239 -4.91 -3.64 -14.34
N PRO A 240 -4.60 -4.38 -15.42
CA PRO A 240 -5.06 -4.04 -16.77
C PRO A 240 -6.54 -4.37 -17.00
N TYR A 241 -7.18 -5.05 -16.07
CA TYR A 241 -8.58 -5.43 -16.13
C TYR A 241 -9.09 -5.60 -14.68
N GLU A 242 -10.41 -5.71 -14.52
CA GLU A 242 -11.01 -5.97 -13.21
C GLU A 242 -10.61 -7.33 -12.67
N ILE A 243 -10.45 -7.45 -11.35
CA ILE A 243 -10.07 -8.72 -10.72
C ILE A 243 -11.07 -9.82 -11.08
N THR A 244 -10.57 -11.00 -11.47
CA THR A 244 -11.40 -12.14 -11.86
C THR A 244 -11.89 -12.95 -10.66
N ASN A 245 -12.96 -13.74 -10.86
CA ASN A 245 -13.43 -14.69 -9.86
C ASN A 245 -12.32 -15.66 -9.42
N GLU A 246 -11.53 -16.19 -10.36
CA GLU A 246 -10.43 -17.11 -10.06
C GLU A 246 -9.37 -16.46 -9.16
N GLN A 247 -8.94 -15.23 -9.49
CA GLN A 247 -7.98 -14.48 -8.67
C GLN A 247 -8.50 -14.25 -7.25
N TYR A 248 -9.76 -13.85 -7.10
CA TYR A 248 -10.36 -13.61 -5.78
C TYR A 248 -10.55 -14.92 -4.98
N VAL A 249 -10.84 -16.05 -5.66
CA VAL A 249 -10.89 -17.38 -5.04
C VAL A 249 -9.52 -17.79 -4.49
N SER A 250 -8.43 -17.53 -5.21
CA SER A 250 -7.07 -17.79 -4.71
C SER A 250 -6.79 -17.02 -3.42
N PHE A 251 -7.17 -15.75 -3.37
CA PHE A 251 -7.10 -14.93 -2.15
C PHE A 251 -7.90 -15.55 -0.99
N LEU A 252 -9.17 -15.91 -1.22
CA LEU A 252 -10.03 -16.46 -0.17
C LEU A 252 -9.48 -17.79 0.38
N ASN A 253 -8.94 -18.63 -0.49
CA ASN A 253 -8.32 -19.90 -0.11
C ASN A 253 -7.00 -19.70 0.64
N ALA A 254 -6.13 -18.80 0.17
CA ALA A 254 -4.88 -18.46 0.85
C ALA A 254 -5.15 -17.91 2.26
N ARG A 255 -6.09 -16.97 2.40
CA ARG A 255 -6.50 -16.43 3.69
C ARG A 255 -7.02 -17.53 4.63
N ARG A 256 -7.84 -18.44 4.11
CA ARG A 256 -8.42 -19.53 4.91
C ARG A 256 -7.39 -20.57 5.34
N ALA A 257 -6.32 -20.76 4.57
CA ALA A 257 -5.21 -21.63 4.92
C ALA A 257 -4.40 -21.09 6.12
N VAL A 258 -4.24 -19.76 6.21
CA VAL A 258 -3.47 -19.10 7.28
C VAL A 258 -4.31 -18.89 8.56
N ALA A 259 -5.62 -18.65 8.44
CA ALA A 259 -6.51 -18.42 9.59
C ALA A 259 -7.86 -19.15 9.45
N PRO A 260 -7.96 -20.45 9.81
CA PRO A 260 -9.23 -21.14 9.96
C PRO A 260 -10.04 -20.57 11.14
N PRO A 261 -11.38 -20.63 11.07
CA PRO A 261 -12.26 -19.46 11.12
C PRO A 261 -12.28 -18.72 12.47
N MET A 262 -11.85 -17.45 12.47
CA MET A 262 -12.45 -16.39 13.29
C MET A 262 -12.53 -15.08 12.48
N LEU A 263 -13.23 -15.07 11.36
CA LEU A 263 -13.86 -13.85 10.82
C LEU A 263 -14.95 -14.25 9.82
N ASN A 264 -16.14 -13.65 9.94
CA ASN A 264 -17.27 -13.86 9.06
C ASN A 264 -16.86 -13.69 7.59
N ASP A 265 -16.95 -14.76 6.78
CA ASP A 265 -16.81 -14.68 5.31
C ASP A 265 -17.77 -13.62 4.71
N SER A 266 -18.87 -13.33 5.41
CA SER A 266 -19.84 -12.25 5.13
C SER A 266 -19.27 -10.82 5.19
N ILE A 267 -18.05 -10.63 5.69
CA ILE A 267 -17.34 -9.33 5.64
C ILE A 267 -16.61 -9.17 4.31
N LEU A 268 -16.20 -10.25 3.65
CA LEU A 268 -15.44 -10.22 2.40
C LEU A 268 -16.33 -10.40 1.17
N LEU A 269 -17.44 -11.12 1.33
CA LEU A 269 -18.43 -11.40 0.30
C LEU A 269 -19.79 -10.82 0.71
N ILE A 270 -20.55 -10.33 -0.26
CA ILE A 270 -21.96 -10.04 -0.08
C ILE A 270 -22.72 -11.36 -0.23
N ASP A 271 -23.67 -11.63 0.68
CA ASP A 271 -24.44 -12.87 0.69
C ASP A 271 -25.14 -13.08 -0.68
N GLY A 272 -25.02 -14.29 -1.23
CA GLY A 272 -25.46 -14.60 -2.59
C GLY A 272 -24.45 -14.30 -3.72
N ALA A 273 -23.14 -14.29 -3.44
CA ALA A 273 -22.06 -14.19 -4.43
C ALA A 273 -22.12 -15.35 -5.46
N GLY A 274 -23.04 -15.26 -6.43
CA GLY A 274 -23.47 -16.38 -7.29
C GLY A 274 -22.43 -16.97 -8.25
N GLU A 275 -21.19 -16.48 -8.19
CA GLU A 275 -20.07 -16.90 -9.05
C GLU A 275 -18.89 -17.46 -8.25
N ILE A 276 -18.90 -17.32 -6.92
CA ILE A 276 -17.97 -17.98 -6.01
C ILE A 276 -18.76 -18.90 -5.09
N LEU A 277 -18.33 -20.15 -5.01
CA LEU A 277 -19.00 -21.21 -4.27
C LEU A 277 -18.05 -21.76 -3.20
N PHE A 278 -18.63 -22.21 -2.08
CA PHE A 278 -17.87 -22.81 -0.99
C PHE A 278 -18.18 -24.31 -0.88
N ASN A 279 -17.14 -25.14 -0.92
CA ASN A 279 -17.26 -26.58 -0.65
C ASN A 279 -16.89 -26.85 0.81
N ALA A 280 -17.92 -27.04 1.64
CA ALA A 280 -17.74 -27.30 3.07
C ALA A 280 -17.00 -28.61 3.36
N SER A 281 -17.10 -29.62 2.50
CA SER A 281 -16.48 -30.94 2.74
C SER A 281 -14.95 -30.92 2.65
N ILE A 282 -14.39 -30.02 1.84
CA ILE A 282 -12.94 -29.85 1.68
C ILE A 282 -12.47 -28.46 2.14
N ALA A 283 -13.37 -27.66 2.69
CA ALA A 283 -13.16 -26.30 3.16
C ALA A 283 -12.47 -25.37 2.14
N LYS A 284 -12.88 -25.43 0.87
CA LYS A 284 -12.32 -24.59 -0.21
C LYS A 284 -13.37 -23.77 -0.95
N TRP A 285 -12.97 -22.58 -1.34
CA TRP A 285 -13.66 -21.74 -2.31
C TRP A 285 -13.30 -22.16 -3.73
N TYR A 286 -14.25 -22.03 -4.65
CA TYR A 286 -14.06 -22.26 -6.07
C TYR A 286 -14.96 -21.34 -6.89
N SER A 287 -14.53 -20.96 -8.09
CA SER A 287 -15.40 -20.25 -9.03
C SER A 287 -16.45 -21.20 -9.57
N LYS A 288 -17.62 -20.66 -9.88
CA LYS A 288 -18.62 -21.37 -10.67
C LYS A 288 -18.02 -21.72 -12.03
N GLU A 289 -18.23 -22.96 -12.49
CA GLU A 289 -17.71 -23.44 -13.76
C GLU A 289 -18.06 -22.49 -14.92
N GLY A 290 -17.04 -22.09 -15.69
CA GLY A 290 -17.16 -21.17 -16.81
C GLY A 290 -17.24 -19.69 -16.41
N ARG A 291 -17.00 -19.36 -15.14
CA ARG A 291 -16.96 -17.98 -14.61
C ARG A 291 -15.58 -17.55 -14.11
N GLU A 292 -14.56 -18.38 -14.28
CA GLU A 292 -13.20 -18.20 -13.78
C GLU A 292 -12.64 -16.82 -14.20
N SER A 293 -12.73 -16.52 -15.50
CA SER A 293 -12.19 -15.30 -16.12
C SER A 293 -13.16 -14.12 -16.15
N TYR A 294 -14.30 -14.21 -15.45
CA TYR A 294 -15.23 -13.09 -15.33
C TYR A 294 -14.85 -12.18 -14.17
N PRO A 295 -15.13 -10.87 -14.25
CA PRO A 295 -14.83 -9.96 -13.16
C PRO A 295 -15.61 -10.36 -11.90
N ILE A 296 -14.93 -10.31 -10.76
CA ILE A 296 -15.54 -10.55 -9.47
C ILE A 296 -16.63 -9.52 -9.21
N THR A 297 -17.79 -10.00 -8.78
CA THR A 297 -18.92 -9.17 -8.39
C THR A 297 -19.41 -9.57 -7.01
N ASN A 298 -20.24 -8.73 -6.38
CA ASN A 298 -20.81 -8.99 -5.06
C ASN A 298 -19.77 -9.19 -3.95
N VAL A 299 -18.67 -8.43 -4.00
CA VAL A 299 -17.72 -8.29 -2.90
C VAL A 299 -18.02 -7.02 -2.11
N THR A 300 -17.71 -7.03 -0.82
CA THR A 300 -17.79 -5.79 -0.04
C THR A 300 -16.58 -4.91 -0.35
N TRP A 301 -16.67 -3.61 -0.02
CA TRP A 301 -15.49 -2.73 -0.07
C TRP A 301 -14.32 -3.27 0.78
N TYR A 302 -14.62 -3.83 1.95
CA TYR A 302 -13.61 -4.45 2.81
C TYR A 302 -12.96 -5.66 2.12
N GLY A 303 -13.74 -6.52 1.48
CA GLY A 303 -13.23 -7.65 0.71
C GLY A 303 -12.33 -7.23 -0.45
N ALA A 304 -12.77 -6.26 -1.24
CA ALA A 304 -11.99 -5.71 -2.35
C ALA A 304 -10.67 -5.08 -1.88
N ARG A 305 -10.69 -4.33 -0.77
CA ARG A 305 -9.49 -3.70 -0.21
C ARG A 305 -8.53 -4.72 0.41
N GLU A 306 -9.05 -5.73 1.10
CA GLU A 306 -8.23 -6.81 1.66
C GLU A 306 -7.58 -7.65 0.57
N PHE A 307 -8.27 -7.89 -0.55
CA PHE A 307 -7.67 -8.50 -1.74
C PHE A 307 -6.53 -7.64 -2.32
N ALA A 308 -6.75 -6.34 -2.50
CA ALA A 308 -5.70 -5.44 -3.01
C ALA A 308 -4.47 -5.45 -2.10
N ARG A 309 -4.66 -5.45 -0.79
CA ARG A 309 -3.59 -5.58 0.22
C ARG A 309 -2.89 -6.93 0.17
N TRP A 310 -3.63 -8.01 -0.05
CA TRP A 310 -3.06 -9.34 -0.22
C TRP A 310 -2.13 -9.42 -1.43
N LEU A 311 -2.42 -8.68 -2.50
CA LEU A 311 -1.52 -8.50 -3.65
C LEU A 311 -0.36 -7.51 -3.40
N GLY A 312 -0.29 -6.86 -2.24
CA GLY A 312 0.72 -5.84 -1.94
C GLY A 312 0.39 -4.44 -2.49
N GLY A 313 -0.85 -4.19 -2.93
CA GLY A 313 -1.35 -2.88 -3.39
C GLY A 313 -2.45 -2.30 -2.49
N ASP A 314 -3.16 -1.29 -3.01
CA ASP A 314 -4.42 -0.77 -2.44
C ASP A 314 -5.42 -0.56 -3.58
N LEU A 315 -6.68 -0.27 -3.24
CA LEU A 315 -7.66 0.16 -4.24
C LEU A 315 -7.21 1.51 -4.83
N PRO A 316 -7.37 1.72 -6.15
CA PRO A 316 -7.09 3.02 -6.75
C PRO A 316 -8.00 4.08 -6.12
N THR A 317 -7.45 5.25 -5.85
CA THR A 317 -8.27 6.42 -5.53
C THR A 317 -9.13 6.79 -6.75
N GLU A 318 -10.22 7.52 -6.54
CA GLU A 318 -11.05 8.05 -7.63
C GLU A 318 -10.22 8.81 -8.68
N ARG A 319 -9.23 9.58 -8.22
CA ARG A 319 -8.35 10.36 -9.09
C ARG A 319 -7.43 9.48 -9.92
N GLU A 320 -6.82 8.46 -9.30
CA GLU A 320 -5.99 7.49 -10.02
C GLU A 320 -6.82 6.70 -11.03
N TRP A 321 -8.02 6.29 -10.66
CA TRP A 321 -8.95 5.60 -11.56
C TRP A 321 -9.32 6.47 -12.76
N GLU A 322 -9.75 7.72 -12.53
CA GLU A 322 -10.07 8.64 -13.62
C GLU A 322 -8.86 8.95 -14.51
N ALA A 323 -7.66 9.07 -13.94
CA ALA A 323 -6.45 9.31 -14.74
C ALA A 323 -6.07 8.11 -15.61
N ALA A 324 -6.18 6.90 -15.07
CA ALA A 324 -6.03 5.67 -15.83
C ALA A 324 -7.05 5.62 -17.00
N CYS A 325 -8.29 6.05 -16.73
CA CYS A 325 -9.38 6.13 -17.69
C CYS A 325 -9.38 7.37 -18.60
N ARG A 326 -8.39 8.27 -18.58
CA ARG A 326 -8.36 9.44 -19.49
C ARG A 326 -7.35 9.34 -20.62
N VAL A 327 -6.38 8.42 -20.51
CA VAL A 327 -5.53 7.94 -21.62
C VAL A 327 -4.95 9.07 -22.48
N GLU A 328 -3.79 9.59 -22.05
CA GLU A 328 -3.06 10.70 -22.69
C GLU A 328 -3.81 12.06 -22.73
N ASP A 329 -5.13 12.11 -22.49
CA ASP A 329 -5.88 13.36 -22.44
C ASP A 329 -5.83 14.05 -21.07
N MET A 330 -4.69 14.71 -20.85
CA MET A 330 -4.43 15.50 -19.65
C MET A 330 -5.29 16.77 -19.56
N GLU A 331 -5.88 17.20 -20.69
CA GLU A 331 -6.68 18.41 -20.79
C GLU A 331 -8.18 18.14 -20.60
N GLY A 332 -8.57 16.88 -20.36
CA GLY A 332 -9.95 16.47 -20.04
C GLY A 332 -10.95 16.81 -21.15
N LYS A 333 -10.50 16.80 -22.41
CA LYS A 333 -11.33 17.09 -23.61
C LYS A 333 -12.18 15.88 -24.02
N SER A 334 -11.77 14.69 -23.61
CA SER A 334 -12.39 13.41 -23.88
C SER A 334 -13.25 13.01 -22.69
N LEU A 335 -14.49 12.66 -22.99
CA LEU A 335 -15.47 12.09 -22.05
C LEU A 335 -15.11 10.66 -21.61
N PHE A 336 -14.33 9.93 -22.41
CA PHE A 336 -13.98 8.52 -22.16
C PHE A 336 -12.48 8.24 -22.35
N SER A 337 -12.07 7.03 -21.96
CA SER A 337 -10.70 6.49 -22.05
C SER A 337 -10.23 6.13 -23.46
N PHE A 338 -11.07 6.35 -24.46
CA PHE A 338 -10.85 5.95 -25.84
C PHE A 338 -11.23 7.08 -26.79
N ASP A 339 -10.91 6.90 -28.06
CA ASP A 339 -11.12 7.91 -29.09
C ASP A 339 -12.61 8.22 -29.29
N ASN A 340 -13.06 9.35 -28.75
CA ASN A 340 -14.42 9.87 -28.85
C ASN A 340 -14.89 10.14 -30.29
N SER A 341 -14.01 10.10 -31.29
CA SER A 341 -14.38 10.37 -32.68
C SER A 341 -15.17 9.23 -33.35
N LYS A 342 -15.28 8.06 -32.71
CA LYS A 342 -15.82 6.85 -33.36
C LYS A 342 -17.21 6.37 -32.92
N ASN A 343 -17.85 6.96 -31.90
CA ASN A 343 -19.18 6.51 -31.40
C ASN A 343 -19.24 5.01 -31.04
N ASP A 344 -18.10 4.38 -30.74
CA ASP A 344 -17.96 2.93 -30.50
C ASP A 344 -17.76 2.60 -29.01
N GLU A 345 -18.45 3.31 -28.11
CA GLU A 345 -18.28 3.17 -26.64
C GLU A 345 -18.48 1.72 -26.15
N LEU A 346 -19.40 1.00 -26.78
CA LEU A 346 -19.71 -0.40 -26.46
C LEU A 346 -18.60 -1.38 -26.84
N ASP A 347 -17.55 -0.95 -27.54
CA ASP A 347 -16.38 -1.78 -27.81
C ASP A 347 -15.36 -1.78 -26.68
N TYR A 348 -15.52 -0.89 -25.70
CA TYR A 348 -14.59 -0.68 -24.60
C TYR A 348 -15.20 -0.89 -23.21
N VAL A 349 -16.53 -0.87 -23.07
CA VAL A 349 -17.19 -0.91 -21.75
C VAL A 349 -18.01 -2.19 -21.55
N ASN A 350 -17.76 -2.87 -20.42
CA ASN A 350 -18.53 -4.03 -19.96
C ASN A 350 -19.83 -3.58 -19.27
N CYS A 351 -20.80 -3.10 -20.06
CA CYS A 351 -22.09 -2.62 -19.60
C CYS A 351 -23.25 -3.53 -20.01
N LYS A 352 -24.45 -3.28 -19.47
CA LYS A 352 -25.67 -4.07 -19.73
C LYS A 352 -26.03 -4.12 -21.23
N GLU A 353 -25.78 -3.04 -21.96
CA GLU A 353 -26.06 -2.92 -23.39
C GLU A 353 -25.16 -3.85 -24.22
N LYS A 354 -23.93 -4.11 -23.75
CA LYS A 354 -22.96 -5.04 -24.36
C LYS A 354 -23.14 -6.46 -23.84
N ALA A 355 -23.20 -6.62 -22.53
CA ALA A 355 -23.29 -7.87 -21.80
C ALA A 355 -24.75 -8.17 -21.43
N LYS A 356 -25.51 -8.72 -22.39
CA LYS A 356 -26.96 -8.96 -22.27
C LYS A 356 -27.40 -9.80 -21.05
N SER A 357 -26.48 -10.52 -20.39
CA SER A 357 -26.76 -11.41 -19.27
C SER A 357 -25.75 -11.30 -18.11
N GLY A 358 -25.31 -10.08 -17.77
CA GLY A 358 -24.44 -9.84 -16.62
C GLY A 358 -23.14 -9.14 -17.03
N THR A 359 -21.99 -9.75 -16.72
CA THR A 359 -20.67 -9.29 -17.15
C THR A 359 -20.13 -10.16 -18.28
N MET A 360 -19.13 -9.67 -19.01
CA MET A 360 -18.30 -10.46 -19.95
C MET A 360 -16.97 -10.88 -19.31
N PRO A 361 -16.28 -11.93 -19.84
CA PRO A 361 -14.93 -12.25 -19.41
C PRO A 361 -13.99 -11.04 -19.56
N VAL A 362 -13.05 -10.88 -18.64
CA VAL A 362 -12.03 -9.84 -18.72
C VAL A 362 -11.26 -9.95 -20.04
N LYS A 363 -10.80 -8.82 -20.59
CA LYS A 363 -10.12 -8.73 -21.90
C LYS A 363 -10.96 -9.13 -23.12
N SER A 364 -12.28 -9.24 -23.01
CA SER A 364 -13.16 -9.50 -24.17
C SER A 364 -13.41 -8.26 -25.04
N LEU A 365 -13.07 -7.08 -24.55
CA LEU A 365 -13.29 -5.78 -25.19
C LEU A 365 -11.96 -5.17 -25.65
N LYS A 366 -12.03 -4.08 -26.42
CA LYS A 366 -10.84 -3.38 -26.90
C LYS A 366 -10.15 -2.69 -25.74
N PRO A 367 -8.81 -2.76 -25.62
CA PRO A 367 -8.10 -2.01 -24.60
C PRO A 367 -7.94 -0.54 -24.98
N THR A 368 -7.71 0.29 -23.97
CA THR A 368 -7.19 1.65 -24.13
C THR A 368 -5.75 1.64 -24.68
N LYS A 369 -5.20 2.82 -25.02
CA LYS A 369 -3.79 2.93 -25.44
C LYS A 369 -2.79 2.49 -24.36
N TYR A 370 -3.19 2.53 -23.09
CA TYR A 370 -2.37 2.03 -21.98
C TYR A 370 -2.52 0.52 -21.75
N GLY A 371 -3.37 -0.18 -22.52
CA GLY A 371 -3.59 -1.61 -22.33
C GLY A 371 -4.56 -1.95 -21.20
N LEU A 372 -5.42 -1.00 -20.80
CA LEU A 372 -6.50 -1.22 -19.84
C LEU A 372 -7.74 -1.70 -20.59
N TYR A 373 -8.39 -2.76 -20.11
CA TYR A 373 -9.52 -3.44 -20.75
C TYR A 373 -10.85 -3.18 -20.05
#